data_AF-A0A519RPX8-F1
#
_entry.id   AF-A0A519RPX8-F1
#
_cell.length_a   1.000
_cell.length_b   1.000
_cell.length_c   1.000
_cell.angle_alpha   90.00
_cell.angle_beta   90.00
_cell.angle_gamma   90.00
#
_symmetry.space_group_name_H-M   'P 1'
#
loop_
_entity.id
_entity.type
_entity.pdbx_description
1 polymer ?
#
loop_
_entity_poly.entity_id
_entity_poly.type
_entity_poly.pdbx_seq_one_letter_code
_entity_poly.pdbx_strand_id
1 'polypeptide(L)'
;AVMSWRDMKYGIQAAKDKHEVVMSPTQFAYLDYMQADPITEPKVYASLRLSKSYEFDPIPEGVDPKYIKGGQANLWTEQVYNIRQAEYMTWPRGFAIAESVWSPKEKKNWRNFFARTEQHFERLDIAETKYAPSVYDPIFAAKRTTDGKLLVTLTTEVDDLDIYYSFDNSFPDHFYPKYTEPLVVPIDANTLRVITYRGKKPIGRMMNMPIEELNKRAPIKK
;
A
#
# COMPACT_ATOMS: atom_id res chain seq x y z
N ALA A 1 28.72 9.57 7.73
CA ALA A 1 27.42 9.60 7.03
C ALA A 1 26.27 9.53 8.05
N VAL A 2 25.12 10.12 7.74
CA VAL A 2 23.88 10.13 8.54
C VAL A 2 22.80 9.33 7.82
N MET A 3 22.11 8.42 8.50
CA MET A 3 20.95 7.73 7.96
C MET A 3 19.67 8.45 8.41
N SER A 4 18.94 9.05 7.46
CA SER A 4 17.72 9.79 7.76
C SER A 4 16.51 8.89 7.71
N TRP A 5 16.12 8.35 8.87
CA TRP A 5 15.03 7.38 8.97
C TRP A 5 13.70 7.97 9.46
N ARG A 6 13.72 8.98 10.34
CA ARG A 6 12.48 9.54 10.92
C ARG A 6 11.66 10.30 9.89
N ASP A 7 12.33 11.14 9.11
CA ASP A 7 11.71 12.07 8.16
C ASP A 7 12.77 12.54 7.16
N MET A 8 12.37 12.87 5.92
CA MET A 8 13.27 13.42 4.91
C MET A 8 13.95 14.73 5.35
N LYS A 9 13.28 15.56 6.15
CA LYS A 9 13.78 16.87 6.57
C LYS A 9 15.12 16.83 7.31
N TYR A 10 15.37 15.76 8.07
CA TYR A 10 16.63 15.61 8.82
C TYR A 10 17.80 15.27 7.91
N GLY A 11 17.57 14.48 6.87
CA GLY A 11 18.54 14.21 5.82
C GLY A 11 18.82 15.45 4.97
N ILE A 12 17.78 16.24 4.65
CA ILE A 12 17.93 17.53 3.98
C ILE A 12 18.83 18.47 4.79
N GLN A 13 18.56 18.58 6.09
CA GLN A 13 19.37 19.42 6.97
C GLN A 13 20.83 18.93 7.05
N ALA A 14 21.04 17.62 7.28
CA ALA A 14 22.39 17.04 7.34
C ALA A 14 23.17 17.25 6.04
N ALA A 15 22.53 17.15 4.87
CA ALA A 15 23.16 17.39 3.58
C ALA A 15 23.49 18.88 3.36
N LYS A 16 22.64 19.82 3.82
CA LYS A 16 22.94 21.27 3.82
C LYS A 16 24.14 21.59 4.71
N ASP A 17 24.30 20.85 5.80
CA ASP A 17 25.45 20.91 6.70
C ASP A 17 26.66 20.12 6.16
N LYS A 18 26.60 19.65 4.90
CA LYS A 18 27.66 18.96 4.15
C LYS A 18 28.05 17.58 4.70
N HIS A 19 27.17 16.94 5.45
CA HIS A 19 27.33 15.54 5.82
C HIS A 19 26.81 14.64 4.68
N GLU A 20 27.50 13.51 4.46
CA GLU A 20 26.97 12.45 3.61
C GLU A 20 25.71 11.81 4.23
N VAL A 21 24.69 11.52 3.42
CA VAL A 21 23.38 11.04 3.87
C VAL A 21 22.94 9.79 3.10
N VAL A 22 22.36 8.83 3.82
CA VAL A 22 21.55 7.74 3.25
C VAL A 22 20.09 7.99 3.64
N MET A 23 19.20 8.07 2.66
CA MET A 23 17.77 8.30 2.90
C MET A 23 17.04 6.97 3.15
N SER A 24 16.40 6.82 4.31
CA SER A 24 15.56 5.67 4.61
C SER A 24 14.28 6.08 5.37
N PRO A 25 13.56 7.14 4.94
CA PRO A 25 12.46 7.73 5.69
C PRO A 25 11.30 6.74 5.93
N THR A 26 10.76 6.74 7.14
CA THR A 26 9.59 5.92 7.52
C THR A 26 8.39 6.08 6.59
N GLN A 27 8.21 7.27 6.02
CA GLN A 27 7.10 7.59 5.12
C GLN A 27 7.12 6.81 3.81
N PHE A 28 8.25 6.19 3.44
CA PHE A 28 8.44 5.58 2.13
C PHE A 28 9.15 4.22 2.17
N ALA A 29 10.00 3.96 3.18
CA ALA A 29 11.01 2.92 3.11
C ALA A 29 11.03 1.96 4.33
N TYR A 30 9.98 1.95 5.15
CA TYR A 30 9.85 1.01 6.28
C TYR A 30 8.96 -0.18 5.90
N LEU A 31 9.60 -1.28 5.54
CA LEU A 31 8.96 -2.48 4.99
C LEU A 31 8.29 -3.35 6.05
N ASP A 32 8.51 -3.09 7.34
CA ASP A 32 7.79 -3.75 8.42
C ASP A 32 6.40 -3.14 8.68
N TYR A 33 6.05 -2.03 8.02
CA TYR A 33 4.69 -1.46 8.09
C TYR A 33 3.71 -2.33 7.32
N MET A 34 2.44 -2.33 7.77
CA MET A 34 1.34 -2.99 7.07
C MET A 34 1.26 -2.49 5.62
N GLN A 35 1.13 -3.40 4.66
CA GLN A 35 1.03 -3.06 3.24
C GLN A 35 -0.33 -3.41 2.64
N ALA A 36 -1.25 -3.92 3.45
CA ALA A 36 -2.64 -4.12 3.11
C ALA A 36 -3.56 -3.35 4.06
N ASP A 37 -4.87 -3.56 3.92
CA ASP A 37 -5.82 -3.07 4.91
C ASP A 37 -5.57 -3.78 6.26
N PRO A 38 -5.57 -3.05 7.40
CA PRO A 38 -5.32 -3.61 8.74
C PRO A 38 -6.25 -4.75 9.15
N ILE A 39 -7.40 -4.95 8.49
CA ILE A 39 -8.24 -6.14 8.76
C ILE A 39 -7.59 -7.46 8.32
N THR A 40 -6.55 -7.40 7.48
CA THR A 40 -5.89 -8.58 6.89
C THR A 40 -4.48 -8.82 7.40
N GLU A 41 -3.95 -7.93 8.24
CA GLU A 41 -2.56 -7.99 8.70
C GLU A 41 -2.48 -7.79 10.22
N PRO A 42 -1.46 -8.37 10.88
CA PRO A 42 -1.19 -8.05 12.27
C PRO A 42 -0.99 -6.54 12.43
N LYS A 43 -1.71 -5.95 13.38
CA LYS A 43 -1.68 -4.50 13.58
C LYS A 43 -0.30 -4.05 14.05
N VAL A 44 0.41 -3.36 13.17
CA VAL A 44 1.60 -2.55 13.51
C VAL A 44 1.21 -1.08 13.62
N TYR A 45 2.20 -0.25 13.89
CA TYR A 45 2.06 1.17 14.20
C TYR A 45 1.69 2.05 13.00
N ALA A 46 1.87 1.58 11.76
CA ALA A 46 1.54 2.32 10.55
C ALA A 46 1.34 1.40 9.32
N SER A 47 0.86 1.98 8.23
CA SER A 47 0.73 1.32 6.92
C SER A 47 1.56 2.05 5.86
N LEU A 48 2.10 1.30 4.91
CA LEU A 48 2.86 1.79 3.76
C LEU A 48 2.60 0.85 2.58
N ARG A 49 1.77 1.30 1.63
CA ARG A 49 1.43 0.57 0.40
C ARG A 49 2.49 0.75 -0.69
N LEU A 50 2.44 -0.08 -1.74
CA LEU A 50 3.42 -0.08 -2.82
C LEU A 50 3.51 1.26 -3.55
N SER A 51 2.37 1.85 -3.92
CA SER A 51 2.29 3.16 -4.58
C SER A 51 3.01 4.23 -3.76
N LYS A 52 2.81 4.22 -2.44
CA LYS A 52 3.49 5.17 -1.56
C LYS A 52 4.99 4.93 -1.51
N SER A 53 5.47 3.68 -1.40
CA SER A 53 6.90 3.39 -1.51
C SER A 53 7.49 3.79 -2.86
N TYR A 54 6.71 3.71 -3.94
CA TYR A 54 7.13 4.14 -5.28
C TYR A 54 7.30 5.66 -5.41
N GLU A 55 6.63 6.46 -4.58
CA GLU A 55 6.84 7.91 -4.55
C GLU A 55 8.20 8.31 -3.97
N PHE A 56 8.96 7.36 -3.38
CA PHE A 56 10.26 7.65 -2.80
C PHE A 56 11.21 8.29 -3.81
N ASP A 57 11.88 9.36 -3.38
CA ASP A 57 12.99 9.97 -4.10
C ASP A 57 14.14 10.18 -3.10
N PRO A 58 15.29 9.50 -3.28
CA PRO A 58 16.43 9.65 -2.37
C PRO A 58 17.08 11.03 -2.48
N ILE A 59 16.84 11.80 -3.56
CA ILE A 59 17.42 13.12 -3.80
C ILE A 59 16.32 14.19 -3.69
N PRO A 60 16.01 14.66 -2.47
CA PRO A 60 14.98 15.68 -2.27
C PRO A 60 15.38 17.01 -2.92
N GLU A 61 14.37 17.81 -3.28
CA GLU A 61 14.57 19.14 -3.83
C GLU A 61 15.36 20.05 -2.88
N GLY A 62 16.22 20.91 -3.44
CA GLY A 62 16.98 21.91 -2.69
C GLY A 62 18.19 21.36 -1.91
N VAL A 63 18.66 20.15 -2.23
CA VAL A 63 19.90 19.56 -1.68
C VAL A 63 20.92 19.37 -2.80
N ASP A 64 22.20 19.60 -2.51
CA ASP A 64 23.32 19.23 -3.40
C ASP A 64 23.44 17.69 -3.46
N PRO A 65 23.16 17.05 -4.61
CA PRO A 65 23.10 15.59 -4.71
C PRO A 65 24.39 14.88 -4.31
N LYS A 66 25.55 15.55 -4.34
CA LYS A 66 26.83 14.93 -3.97
C LYS A 66 26.89 14.46 -2.52
N TYR A 67 26.07 15.03 -1.63
CA TYR A 67 25.98 14.62 -0.24
C TYR A 67 24.98 13.48 -0.02
N ILE A 68 24.17 13.12 -1.03
CA ILE A 68 23.28 11.97 -0.95
C ILE A 68 24.01 10.74 -1.51
N LYS A 69 24.27 9.75 -0.64
CA LYS A 69 24.93 8.50 -1.02
C LYS A 69 23.98 7.45 -1.60
N GLY A 70 22.68 7.60 -1.36
CA GLY A 70 21.65 6.72 -1.87
C GLY A 70 20.44 6.62 -0.95
N GLY A 71 19.61 5.62 -1.22
CA GLY A 71 18.46 5.26 -0.39
C GLY A 71 18.53 3.83 0.10
N GLN A 72 17.78 3.52 1.16
CA GLN A 72 17.68 2.19 1.75
C GLN A 72 16.26 1.92 2.25
N ALA A 73 15.81 0.67 2.10
CA ALA A 73 14.60 0.17 2.76
C ALA A 73 14.98 -0.61 4.03
N ASN A 74 14.19 -0.46 5.09
CA ASN A 74 14.42 -1.10 6.37
C ASN A 74 13.31 -2.13 6.62
N LEU A 75 13.69 -3.37 6.95
CA LEU A 75 12.77 -4.39 7.45
C LEU A 75 13.16 -4.71 8.89
N TRP A 76 12.41 -4.15 9.84
CA TRP A 76 12.50 -4.53 11.25
C TRP A 76 11.70 -5.81 11.49
N THR A 77 12.08 -6.61 12.48
CA THR A 77 11.63 -8.00 12.61
C THR A 77 10.93 -8.32 13.94
N GLU A 78 10.53 -7.30 14.71
CA GLU A 78 9.83 -7.48 15.99
C GLU A 78 8.55 -8.31 15.86
N GLN A 79 7.85 -8.18 14.73
CA GLN A 79 6.64 -8.93 14.41
C GLN A 79 6.78 -9.79 13.13
N VAL A 80 8.01 -10.08 12.69
CA VAL A 80 8.30 -10.92 11.53
C VAL A 80 8.85 -12.25 12.02
N TYR A 81 7.99 -13.27 12.07
CA TYR A 81 8.27 -14.51 12.80
C TYR A 81 8.95 -15.59 11.96
N ASN A 82 8.95 -15.46 10.62
CA ASN A 82 9.57 -16.42 9.73
C ASN A 82 9.96 -15.79 8.39
N ILE A 83 10.77 -16.51 7.61
CA ILE A 83 11.29 -16.03 6.33
C ILE A 83 10.19 -15.74 5.31
N ARG A 84 9.10 -16.53 5.28
CA ARG A 84 7.98 -16.31 4.36
C ARG A 84 7.25 -15.00 4.65
N GLN A 85 7.17 -14.61 5.93
CA GLN A 85 6.66 -13.30 6.31
C GLN A 85 7.65 -12.20 5.94
N ALA A 86 8.97 -12.40 6.11
CA ALA A 86 9.97 -11.42 5.69
C ALA A 86 9.89 -11.15 4.18
N GLU A 87 9.82 -12.21 3.36
CA GLU A 87 9.61 -12.13 1.92
C GLU A 87 8.32 -11.38 1.55
N TYR A 88 7.20 -11.72 2.20
CA TYR A 88 5.93 -11.00 2.05
C TYR A 88 6.08 -9.51 2.38
N MET A 89 6.71 -9.15 3.49
CA MET A 89 6.90 -7.76 3.92
C MET A 89 7.83 -6.98 2.99
N THR A 90 8.84 -7.65 2.43
CA THR A 90 9.79 -7.06 1.48
C THR A 90 9.18 -6.80 0.11
N TRP A 91 8.50 -7.78 -0.49
CA TRP A 91 8.05 -7.72 -1.88
C TRP A 91 6.55 -7.41 -2.00
N PRO A 92 6.13 -6.48 -2.86
CA PRO A 92 6.91 -5.81 -3.92
C PRO A 92 7.56 -4.47 -3.57
N ARG A 93 7.40 -3.95 -2.34
CA ARG A 93 7.91 -2.61 -1.96
C ARG A 93 9.42 -2.46 -2.14
N GLY A 94 10.19 -3.54 -1.98
CA GLY A 94 11.62 -3.58 -2.31
C GLY A 94 11.91 -3.20 -3.77
N PHE A 95 11.06 -3.59 -4.73
CA PHE A 95 11.21 -3.19 -6.14
C PHE A 95 11.00 -1.69 -6.33
N ALA A 96 10.07 -1.09 -5.59
CA ALA A 96 9.82 0.35 -5.64
C ALA A 96 11.01 1.16 -5.12
N ILE A 97 11.66 0.68 -4.05
CA ILE A 97 12.89 1.30 -3.55
C ILE A 97 14.04 1.10 -4.54
N ALA A 98 14.18 -0.11 -5.12
CA ALA A 98 15.19 -0.39 -6.14
C ALA A 98 15.06 0.52 -7.37
N GLU A 99 13.84 0.72 -7.90
CA GLU A 99 13.59 1.68 -8.98
C GLU A 99 14.04 3.08 -8.58
N SER A 100 13.73 3.51 -7.35
CA SER A 100 14.00 4.88 -6.90
C SER A 100 15.48 5.18 -6.70
N VAL A 101 16.31 4.17 -6.40
CA VAL A 101 17.76 4.34 -6.20
C VAL A 101 18.58 4.05 -7.46
N TRP A 102 17.98 3.42 -8.47
CA TRP A 102 18.69 3.00 -9.69
C TRP A 102 18.25 3.76 -10.95
N SER A 103 16.95 3.94 -11.14
CA SER A 103 16.41 4.53 -12.36
C SER A 103 16.42 6.06 -12.29
N PRO A 104 16.68 6.77 -13.41
CA PRO A 104 16.54 8.22 -13.45
C PRO A 104 15.12 8.65 -13.08
N LYS A 105 14.99 9.68 -12.24
CA LYS A 105 13.71 10.18 -11.71
C LYS A 105 12.70 10.47 -12.80
N GLU A 106 13.13 11.11 -13.89
CA GLU A 106 12.32 11.51 -15.04
C GLU A 106 11.76 10.33 -15.84
N LYS A 107 12.30 9.11 -15.63
CA LYS A 107 11.82 7.88 -16.26
C LYS A 107 10.84 7.10 -15.37
N LYS A 108 10.62 7.53 -14.12
CA LYS A 108 9.66 6.87 -13.23
C LYS A 108 8.24 7.04 -13.78
N ASN A 109 7.58 5.92 -14.01
CA ASN A 109 6.20 5.85 -14.45
C ASN A 109 5.51 4.68 -13.75
N TRP A 110 4.48 4.96 -12.95
CA TRP A 110 3.78 3.96 -12.14
C TRP A 110 3.22 2.80 -12.97
N ARG A 111 2.50 3.10 -14.07
CA ARG A 111 1.87 2.07 -14.91
C ARG A 111 2.91 1.14 -15.52
N ASN A 112 4.03 1.68 -15.99
CA ASN A 112 5.12 0.89 -16.55
C ASN A 112 5.89 0.10 -15.47
N PHE A 113 6.14 0.71 -14.30
CA PHE A 113 6.74 0.03 -13.15
C PHE A 113 5.89 -1.16 -12.68
N PHE A 114 4.58 -0.94 -12.55
CA PHE A 114 3.68 -1.98 -12.06
C PHE A 114 3.58 -3.14 -13.06
N ALA A 115 3.47 -2.85 -14.36
CA ALA A 115 3.49 -3.90 -15.39
C ALA A 115 4.76 -4.78 -15.32
N ARG A 116 5.93 -4.21 -15.03
CA ARG A 116 7.16 -4.99 -14.79
C ARG A 116 7.14 -5.71 -13.45
N THR A 117 6.54 -5.10 -12.42
CA THR A 117 6.36 -5.73 -11.11
C THR A 117 5.50 -7.00 -11.21
N GLU A 118 4.46 -7.00 -12.04
CA GLU A 118 3.66 -8.21 -12.31
C GLU A 118 4.50 -9.30 -12.97
N GLN A 119 5.37 -8.96 -13.92
CA GLN A 119 6.32 -9.93 -14.50
C GLN A 119 7.32 -10.45 -13.45
N HIS A 120 7.68 -9.63 -12.46
CA HIS A 120 8.51 -10.08 -11.34
C HIS A 120 7.76 -11.04 -10.42
N PHE A 121 6.43 -10.93 -10.26
CA PHE A 121 5.65 -11.91 -9.50
C PHE A 121 5.78 -13.32 -10.09
N GLU A 122 5.72 -13.46 -11.42
CA GLU A 122 5.94 -14.76 -12.08
C GLU A 122 7.32 -15.34 -11.77
N ARG A 123 8.35 -14.48 -11.69
CA ARG A 123 9.71 -14.90 -11.33
C ARG A 123 9.82 -15.29 -9.85
N LEU A 124 9.13 -14.57 -8.97
CA LEU A 124 9.08 -14.89 -7.54
C LEU A 124 8.34 -16.21 -7.29
N ASP A 125 7.28 -16.51 -8.06
CA ASP A 125 6.60 -17.80 -8.04
C ASP A 125 7.54 -18.94 -8.44
N ILE A 126 8.30 -18.78 -9.53
CA ILE A 126 9.32 -19.76 -9.96
C ILE A 126 10.41 -19.94 -8.89
N ALA A 127 10.80 -18.86 -8.23
CA ALA A 127 11.80 -18.88 -7.15
C ALA A 127 11.22 -19.27 -5.78
N GLU A 128 9.93 -19.62 -5.71
CA GLU A 128 9.20 -19.97 -4.48
C GLU A 128 9.31 -18.91 -3.35
N THR A 129 9.52 -17.64 -3.74
CA THR A 129 9.68 -16.50 -2.85
C THR A 129 8.33 -15.83 -2.64
N LYS A 130 7.90 -15.68 -1.38
CA LYS A 130 6.61 -15.05 -1.07
C LYS A 130 6.62 -13.56 -1.43
N TYR A 131 5.46 -13.05 -1.84
CA TYR A 131 5.22 -11.62 -2.00
C TYR A 131 3.80 -11.27 -1.56
N ALA A 132 3.55 -9.98 -1.32
CA ALA A 132 2.24 -9.46 -0.99
C ALA A 132 1.42 -9.15 -2.26
N PRO A 133 0.19 -9.69 -2.40
CA PRO A 133 -0.71 -9.34 -3.48
C PRO A 133 -1.56 -8.08 -3.17
N SER A 134 -1.28 -7.37 -2.07
CA SER A 134 -2.15 -6.32 -1.51
C SER A 134 -2.37 -5.12 -2.44
N VAL A 135 -1.49 -4.94 -3.42
CA VAL A 135 -1.62 -3.94 -4.48
C VAL A 135 -2.90 -4.11 -5.32
N TYR A 136 -3.43 -5.34 -5.40
CA TYR A 136 -4.68 -5.65 -6.08
C TYR A 136 -5.92 -5.46 -5.20
N ASP A 137 -5.75 -5.36 -3.87
CA ASP A 137 -6.89 -5.29 -2.96
C ASP A 137 -7.56 -3.91 -2.99
N PRO A 138 -8.88 -3.84 -2.79
CA PRO A 138 -9.58 -2.56 -2.65
C PRO A 138 -9.08 -1.81 -1.41
N ILE A 139 -9.03 -0.48 -1.53
CA ILE A 139 -8.75 0.45 -0.44
C ILE A 139 -10.08 1.03 0.03
N PHE A 140 -10.33 0.94 1.33
CA PHE A 140 -11.58 1.38 1.95
C PHE A 140 -11.40 2.74 2.62
N ALA A 141 -12.18 3.73 2.19
CA ALA A 141 -12.41 4.97 2.92
C ALA A 141 -13.85 5.02 3.40
N ALA A 142 -14.06 5.52 4.61
CA ALA A 142 -15.39 5.67 5.19
C ALA A 142 -15.59 7.09 5.71
N LYS A 143 -16.80 7.62 5.54
CA LYS A 143 -17.22 8.89 6.14
C LYS A 143 -18.70 8.83 6.51
N ARG A 144 -19.14 9.81 7.28
CA ARG A 144 -20.57 10.05 7.54
C ARG A 144 -21.11 11.08 6.55
N THR A 145 -22.28 10.82 6.02
CA THR A 145 -23.09 11.82 5.33
C THR A 145 -23.69 12.81 6.33
N THR A 146 -24.29 13.89 5.84
CA THR A 146 -24.96 14.90 6.67
C THR A 146 -26.16 14.32 7.45
N ASP A 147 -26.82 13.30 6.91
CA ASP A 147 -27.90 12.55 7.54
C ASP A 147 -27.41 11.37 8.40
N GLY A 148 -26.10 11.27 8.67
CA GLY A 148 -25.51 10.29 9.61
C GLY A 148 -25.30 8.88 9.05
N LYS A 149 -25.64 8.63 7.78
CA LYS A 149 -25.41 7.33 7.13
C LYS A 149 -23.92 7.09 6.90
N LEU A 150 -23.53 5.82 6.98
CA LEU A 150 -22.16 5.40 6.69
C LEU A 150 -21.99 5.30 5.17
N LEU A 151 -21.08 6.11 4.62
CA LEU A 151 -20.72 6.11 3.20
C LEU A 151 -19.32 5.53 3.04
N VAL A 152 -19.18 4.55 2.15
CA VAL A 152 -17.92 3.87 1.84
C VAL A 152 -17.49 4.22 0.42
N THR A 153 -16.24 4.64 0.27
CA THR A 153 -15.59 4.83 -1.02
C THR A 153 -14.50 3.76 -1.18
N LEU A 154 -14.49 3.12 -2.34
CA LEU A 154 -13.52 2.10 -2.71
C LEU A 154 -12.61 2.62 -3.82
N THR A 155 -11.31 2.39 -3.70
CA THR A 155 -10.30 2.69 -4.74
C THR A 155 -9.29 1.56 -4.88
N THR A 156 -8.42 1.62 -5.88
CA THR A 156 -7.34 0.64 -6.14
C THR A 156 -6.01 1.35 -6.38
N GLU A 157 -4.88 0.67 -6.14
CA GLU A 157 -3.56 1.20 -6.52
C GLU A 157 -3.26 1.01 -8.01
N VAL A 158 -3.94 0.06 -8.64
CA VAL A 158 -3.74 -0.34 -10.03
C VAL A 158 -5.01 -0.01 -10.81
N ASP A 159 -4.81 0.52 -12.01
CA ASP A 159 -5.87 0.72 -12.99
C ASP A 159 -6.44 -0.62 -13.49
N ASP A 160 -7.50 -0.57 -14.29
CA ASP A 160 -8.06 -1.72 -15.00
C ASP A 160 -8.54 -2.86 -14.09
N LEU A 161 -8.92 -2.53 -12.84
CA LEU A 161 -9.54 -3.43 -11.89
C LEU A 161 -11.02 -3.07 -11.68
N ASP A 162 -11.87 -4.07 -11.79
CA ASP A 162 -13.28 -3.99 -11.44
C ASP A 162 -13.47 -4.43 -9.99
N ILE A 163 -14.28 -3.70 -9.23
CA ILE A 163 -14.58 -3.99 -7.83
C ILE A 163 -16.01 -4.52 -7.74
N TYR A 164 -16.18 -5.69 -7.14
CA TYR A 164 -17.49 -6.32 -6.89
C TYR A 164 -17.71 -6.46 -5.39
N TYR A 165 -18.95 -6.28 -4.93
CA TYR A 165 -19.24 -6.22 -3.50
C TYR A 165 -20.57 -6.88 -3.10
N SER A 166 -20.71 -7.17 -1.82
CA SER A 166 -21.95 -7.61 -1.21
C SER A 166 -22.09 -7.15 0.24
N PHE A 167 -23.34 -6.99 0.71
CA PHE A 167 -23.69 -6.74 2.12
C PHE A 167 -24.49 -7.90 2.74
N ASP A 168 -24.83 -8.90 1.94
CA ASP A 168 -25.73 -10.03 2.27
C ASP A 168 -24.98 -11.24 2.87
N ASN A 169 -23.68 -11.11 3.16
CA ASN A 169 -22.78 -12.20 3.55
C ASN A 169 -22.57 -13.29 2.49
N SER A 170 -22.89 -13.03 1.23
CA SER A 170 -22.48 -13.87 0.10
C SER A 170 -21.08 -13.47 -0.36
N PHE A 171 -20.32 -14.39 -0.96
CA PHE A 171 -19.03 -14.07 -1.57
C PHE A 171 -19.28 -13.52 -2.99
N PRO A 172 -19.09 -12.21 -3.25
CA PRO A 172 -19.39 -11.65 -4.55
C PRO A 172 -18.47 -12.23 -5.63
N ASP A 173 -19.07 -12.62 -6.76
CA ASP A 173 -18.36 -12.89 -8.00
C ASP A 173 -18.53 -11.72 -8.97
N HIS A 174 -18.13 -11.90 -10.24
CA HIS A 174 -18.24 -10.87 -11.26
C HIS A 174 -19.66 -10.60 -11.79
N PHE A 175 -20.68 -11.30 -11.26
CA PHE A 175 -22.10 -11.04 -11.54
C PHE A 175 -22.80 -10.26 -10.43
N TYR A 176 -22.15 -10.08 -9.27
CA TYR A 176 -22.62 -9.17 -8.23
C TYR A 176 -22.59 -7.70 -8.68
N PRO A 177 -23.20 -6.77 -7.93
CA PRO A 177 -23.09 -5.35 -8.21
C PRO A 177 -21.63 -4.90 -8.33
N LYS A 178 -21.32 -4.27 -9.46
CA LYS A 178 -20.04 -3.61 -9.70
C LYS A 178 -20.05 -2.24 -9.00
N TYR A 179 -19.00 -1.94 -8.25
CA TYR A 179 -18.83 -0.63 -7.64
C TYR A 179 -18.55 0.43 -8.71
N THR A 180 -19.45 1.40 -8.83
CA THR A 180 -19.32 2.55 -9.74
C THR A 180 -19.41 3.88 -9.01
N GLU A 181 -19.91 3.89 -7.78
CA GLU A 181 -20.13 5.08 -6.96
C GLU A 181 -20.07 4.73 -5.45
N PRO A 182 -19.83 5.72 -4.56
CA PRO A 182 -19.78 5.48 -3.12
C PRO A 182 -21.02 4.76 -2.58
N LEU A 183 -20.80 3.78 -1.71
CA LEU A 183 -21.83 2.90 -1.18
C LEU A 183 -22.39 3.44 0.13
N VAL A 184 -23.70 3.58 0.22
CA VAL A 184 -24.38 3.75 1.51
C VAL A 184 -24.56 2.37 2.14
N VAL A 185 -24.01 2.17 3.34
CA VAL A 185 -24.10 0.89 4.05
C VAL A 185 -25.53 0.67 4.55
N PRO A 186 -26.18 -0.46 4.24
CA PRO A 186 -27.48 -0.82 4.79
C PRO A 186 -27.46 -0.90 6.32
N ILE A 187 -28.58 -0.55 6.97
CA ILE A 187 -28.69 -0.49 8.44
C ILE A 187 -28.43 -1.84 9.12
N ASP A 188 -28.81 -2.93 8.46
CA ASP A 188 -28.74 -4.31 8.92
C ASP A 188 -27.48 -5.06 8.44
N ALA A 189 -26.60 -4.39 7.69
CA ALA A 189 -25.37 -5.01 7.20
C ALA A 189 -24.34 -5.19 8.33
N ASN A 190 -23.82 -6.43 8.45
CA ASN A 190 -22.75 -6.75 9.41
C ASN A 190 -21.36 -6.74 8.78
N THR A 191 -21.26 -7.04 7.48
CA THR A 191 -19.99 -7.11 6.76
C THR A 191 -20.19 -6.62 5.32
N LEU A 192 -19.21 -5.87 4.82
CA LEU A 192 -19.06 -5.55 3.42
C LEU A 192 -17.99 -6.49 2.83
N ARG A 193 -18.39 -7.42 1.96
CA ARG A 193 -17.42 -8.25 1.24
C ARG A 193 -17.08 -7.61 -0.09
N VAL A 194 -15.80 -7.58 -0.43
CA VAL A 194 -15.31 -6.94 -1.65
C VAL A 194 -14.20 -7.77 -2.27
N ILE A 195 -14.20 -7.87 -3.59
CA ILE A 195 -13.13 -8.50 -4.36
C ILE A 195 -12.87 -7.70 -5.64
N THR A 196 -11.62 -7.68 -6.08
CA THR A 196 -11.23 -7.08 -7.35
C THR A 196 -10.99 -8.13 -8.43
N TYR A 197 -11.41 -7.81 -9.64
CA TYR A 197 -11.27 -8.62 -10.85
C TYR A 197 -10.50 -7.84 -11.91
N ARG A 198 -9.71 -8.56 -12.70
CA ARG A 198 -9.20 -8.06 -13.99
C ARG A 198 -9.88 -8.84 -15.10
N GLY A 199 -10.76 -8.17 -15.85
CA GLY A 199 -11.68 -8.86 -16.76
C GLY A 199 -12.53 -9.88 -15.99
N LYS A 200 -12.47 -11.16 -16.36
CA LYS A 200 -13.24 -12.24 -15.71
C LYS A 200 -12.47 -13.00 -14.62
N LYS A 201 -11.21 -12.61 -14.34
CA LYS A 201 -10.35 -13.33 -13.39
C LYS A 201 -10.31 -12.57 -12.05
N PRO A 202 -10.66 -13.21 -10.91
CA PRO A 202 -10.41 -12.63 -9.60
C PRO A 202 -8.89 -12.48 -9.40
N ILE A 203 -8.44 -11.31 -8.96
CA ILE A 203 -7.00 -11.03 -8.80
C ILE A 203 -6.64 -10.48 -7.42
N GLY A 204 -7.50 -9.68 -6.80
CA GLY A 204 -7.34 -9.32 -5.39
C GLY A 204 -7.89 -10.38 -4.45
N ARG A 205 -7.60 -10.19 -3.16
CA ARG A 205 -8.11 -11.07 -2.12
C ARG A 205 -9.58 -10.73 -1.83
N MET A 206 -10.31 -11.74 -1.35
CA MET A 206 -11.65 -11.53 -0.80
C MET A 206 -11.54 -10.78 0.53
N MET A 207 -11.91 -9.50 0.52
CA MET A 207 -11.85 -8.62 1.69
C MET A 207 -13.19 -8.68 2.44
N ASN A 208 -13.18 -9.17 3.67
CA ASN A 208 -14.35 -9.22 4.53
C ASN A 208 -14.29 -8.04 5.51
N MET A 209 -14.76 -6.86 5.10
CA MET A 209 -14.69 -5.64 5.89
C MET A 209 -15.82 -5.58 6.93
N PRO A 210 -15.56 -5.68 8.24
CA PRO A 210 -16.60 -5.55 9.25
C PRO A 210 -17.16 -4.12 9.25
N ILE A 211 -18.49 -3.97 9.32
CA ILE A 211 -19.09 -2.62 9.37
C ILE A 211 -18.67 -1.87 10.65
N GLU A 212 -18.41 -2.58 11.74
CA GLU A 212 -17.84 -2.01 12.97
C GLU A 212 -16.49 -1.30 12.72
N GLU A 213 -15.64 -1.87 11.88
CA GLU A 213 -14.35 -1.27 11.53
C GLU A 213 -14.54 0.00 10.69
N LEU A 214 -15.47 -0.01 9.73
CA LEU A 214 -15.82 1.20 8.98
C LEU A 214 -16.41 2.30 9.87
N ASN A 215 -17.20 1.93 10.88
CA ASN A 215 -17.71 2.88 11.88
C ASN A 215 -16.57 3.54 12.67
N LYS A 216 -15.51 2.79 13.04
CA LYS A 216 -14.32 3.33 13.71
C LYS A 216 -13.57 4.32 12.82
N ARG A 217 -13.52 4.07 11.51
CA ARG A 217 -12.90 4.97 10.51
C ARG A 217 -13.71 6.24 10.25
N ALA A 218 -15.02 6.21 10.53
CA ALA A 218 -15.96 7.32 10.33
C ALA A 218 -16.72 7.67 11.63
N PRO A 219 -16.00 8.17 12.67
CA PRO A 219 -16.62 8.47 13.95
C PRO A 219 -17.70 9.54 13.78
N ILE A 220 -18.79 9.40 14.55
CA ILE A 220 -19.83 10.42 14.63
C ILE A 220 -19.18 11.63 15.31
N LYS A 221 -19.11 12.77 14.61
CA LYS A 221 -18.73 14.03 15.24
C LYS A 221 -19.79 14.34 16.30
N LYS A 222 -19.37 14.34 17.56
CA LYS A 222 -20.18 14.82 18.68
C LYS A 222 -20.39 16.32 18.58
#